data_AF-A0A6I6ELL6-F1
#
_entry.id   AF-A0A6I6ELL6-F1
#
_cell.length_a   1.000
_cell.length_b   1.000
_cell.length_c   1.000
_cell.angle_alpha   90.00
_cell.angle_beta   90.00
_cell.angle_gamma   90.00
#
_symmetry.space_group_name_H-M   'P 1'
#
loop_
_entity.id
_entity.type
_entity.pdbx_description
1 polymer ?
#
loop_
_entity_poly.entity_id
_entity_poly.type
_entity_poly.pdbx_seq_one_letter_code
_entity_poly.pdbx_strand_id
1 'polypeptide(L)'
;MTRLIAVGLLWMMTYALNVQAQSAYPLDERGYPDQGGYQPPAPGTSRGGYQSEASSAYQGSQDTYNEQEILTRVESFFGQGAENLALAVQRIFRDQGEPNGYIAGEEFGAAFGVGLRYGRGVLSTRRIQNRPVFWQGPSIGLDLGVNVAKVFILVYRLPSEEYLFRRFPGVEGSLYFVGGVGVNYLQSGDTVIAPIRLGVGWRQGVSAGYMDFTERAHYNPF
;
A
#
# COMPACT_ATOMS: atom_id res chain seq x y z
N MET A 1 10.64 4.43 65.16
CA MET A 1 10.27 5.82 64.85
C MET A 1 11.52 6.70 64.90
N THR A 2 12.19 6.94 63.77
CA THR A 2 13.11 8.09 63.58
C THR A 2 13.22 8.36 62.07
N ARG A 3 13.19 9.64 61.68
CA ARG A 3 12.99 10.13 60.31
C ARG A 3 14.28 10.34 59.51
N LEU A 4 14.11 10.17 58.19
CA LEU A 4 14.77 10.74 56.99
C LEU A 4 15.88 11.80 57.15
N ILE A 5 16.96 11.62 56.36
CA ILE A 5 17.64 12.69 55.61
C ILE A 5 17.93 12.17 54.18
N ALA A 6 17.59 12.99 53.19
CA ALA A 6 17.79 12.78 51.76
C ALA A 6 19.05 13.52 51.27
N VAL A 7 19.88 12.85 50.46
CA VAL A 7 20.81 13.39 49.44
C VAL A 7 21.06 12.17 48.51
N GLY A 8 20.69 12.10 47.24
CA GLY A 8 20.90 13.04 46.14
C GLY A 8 22.08 12.53 45.30
N LEU A 9 21.83 11.88 44.14
CA LEU A 9 22.67 11.89 42.92
C LEU A 9 22.10 10.97 41.82
N LEU A 10 21.30 11.61 40.97
CA LEU A 10 21.21 11.49 39.51
C LEU A 10 22.16 10.45 38.85
N TRP A 11 21.59 9.37 38.30
CA TRP A 11 22.19 8.63 37.18
C TRP A 11 21.14 8.46 36.08
N MET A 12 21.10 9.45 35.20
CA MET A 12 20.39 9.41 33.94
C MET A 12 21.38 8.86 32.91
N MET A 13 21.40 7.54 32.70
CA MET A 13 22.23 6.91 31.67
C MET A 13 21.35 6.64 30.45
N THR A 14 21.45 7.55 29.48
CA THR A 14 20.83 7.49 28.17
C THR A 14 21.44 6.33 27.37
N TYR A 15 20.69 5.26 27.15
CA TYR A 15 21.04 4.25 26.14
C TYR A 15 20.61 4.77 24.77
N ALA A 16 21.53 5.42 24.06
CA ALA A 16 21.40 5.62 22.63
C ALA A 16 21.76 4.30 21.94
N LEU A 17 20.76 3.57 21.46
CA LEU A 17 20.95 2.46 20.54
C LEU A 17 21.45 3.02 19.20
N ASN A 18 22.71 2.73 18.89
CA ASN A 18 23.24 2.81 17.53
C ASN A 18 22.46 1.82 16.66
N VAL A 19 21.48 2.32 15.90
CA VAL A 19 20.95 1.62 14.73
C VAL A 19 21.91 1.91 13.59
N GLN A 20 22.83 0.99 13.32
CA GLN A 20 23.57 0.97 12.06
C GLN A 20 22.56 0.75 10.93
N ALA A 21 22.42 1.79 10.08
CA ALA A 21 21.61 1.78 8.88
C ALA A 21 22.07 0.67 7.92
N GLN A 22 21.18 -0.27 7.60
CA GLN A 22 21.41 -1.22 6.52
C GLN A 22 21.03 -0.59 5.18
N SER A 23 22.08 -0.33 4.38
CA SER A 23 22.15 -0.14 2.93
C SER A 23 21.05 0.69 2.26
N ALA A 24 21.32 1.99 2.15
CA ALA A 24 20.69 2.90 1.19
C ALA A 24 21.05 2.46 -0.25
N TYR A 25 20.05 2.45 -1.14
CA TYR A 25 20.28 2.39 -2.58
C TYR A 25 21.18 3.59 -2.98
N PRO A 26 22.29 3.39 -3.73
CA PRO A 26 23.12 4.51 -4.15
C PRO A 26 22.31 5.41 -5.08
N LEU A 27 22.14 6.67 -4.68
CA LEU A 27 21.49 7.70 -5.48
C LEU A 27 22.54 8.49 -6.26
N ASP A 28 22.26 8.85 -7.51
CA ASP A 28 23.07 9.79 -8.28
C ASP A 28 22.97 11.23 -7.73
N GLU A 29 23.75 12.19 -8.26
CA GLU A 29 23.73 13.61 -7.85
C GLU A 29 22.36 14.30 -8.02
N ARG A 30 21.36 13.61 -8.59
CA ARG A 30 19.97 14.07 -8.72
C ARG A 30 18.97 13.26 -7.86
N GLY A 31 19.43 12.32 -7.04
CA GLY A 31 18.60 11.60 -6.08
C GLY A 31 17.88 10.36 -6.63
N TYR A 32 18.34 9.75 -7.73
CA TYR A 32 17.73 8.56 -8.34
C TYR A 32 18.64 7.32 -8.22
N PRO A 33 18.10 6.09 -8.05
CA PRO A 33 18.89 4.88 -8.16
C PRO A 33 19.36 4.65 -9.60
N ASP A 34 20.65 4.37 -9.78
CA ASP A 34 21.32 4.13 -11.07
C ASP A 34 20.66 2.97 -11.83
N GLN A 35 19.96 3.28 -12.92
CA GLN A 35 19.39 2.29 -13.85
C GLN A 35 20.17 2.36 -15.16
N GLY A 36 20.96 1.32 -15.43
CA GLY A 36 21.69 1.14 -16.69
C GLY A 36 20.78 1.35 -17.92
N GLY A 37 21.34 2.06 -18.91
CA GLY A 37 20.61 2.84 -19.91
C GLY A 37 19.60 2.09 -20.78
N TYR A 38 18.35 2.55 -20.73
CA TYR A 38 17.36 2.35 -21.78
C TYR A 38 17.31 3.60 -22.66
N GLN A 39 17.57 3.43 -23.97
CA GLN A 39 17.45 4.49 -24.97
C GLN A 39 16.24 4.22 -25.85
N PRO A 40 15.17 5.05 -25.81
CA PRO A 40 13.96 4.81 -26.60
C PRO A 40 14.19 5.12 -28.09
N PRO A 41 13.50 4.41 -29.02
CA PRO A 41 13.59 4.68 -30.45
C PRO A 41 12.88 6.00 -30.83
N ALA A 42 13.44 6.72 -31.80
CA ALA A 42 12.91 8.00 -32.29
C ALA A 42 11.61 7.81 -33.11
N PRO A 43 10.65 8.76 -33.08
CA PRO A 43 9.42 8.67 -33.87
C PRO A 43 9.66 9.04 -35.34
N GLY A 44 9.20 8.18 -36.25
CA GLY A 44 9.10 8.46 -37.68
C GLY A 44 7.81 9.21 -38.03
N THR A 45 7.92 10.23 -38.87
CA THR A 45 6.81 11.06 -39.36
C THR A 45 6.13 10.42 -40.55
N SER A 46 4.81 10.22 -40.48
CA SER A 46 3.95 9.98 -41.65
C SER A 46 2.62 10.73 -41.50
N ARG A 47 2.26 11.48 -42.55
CA ARG A 47 1.20 12.48 -42.64
C ARG A 47 0.02 11.94 -43.45
N GLY A 48 -1.20 12.16 -42.96
CA GLY A 48 -2.38 12.41 -43.80
C GLY A 48 -3.64 11.56 -43.55
N GLY A 49 -4.78 12.23 -43.38
CA GLY A 49 -6.04 11.81 -44.03
C GLY A 49 -7.27 11.51 -43.17
N TYR A 50 -8.09 12.56 -42.98
CA TYR A 50 -9.56 12.60 -42.83
C TYR A 50 -10.25 12.10 -41.55
N GLN A 51 -11.18 12.97 -41.13
CA GLN A 51 -11.91 13.09 -39.89
C GLN A 51 -13.24 12.30 -39.96
N SER A 52 -13.49 11.49 -38.94
CA SER A 52 -14.83 11.03 -38.57
C SER A 52 -15.08 11.45 -37.13
N GLU A 53 -15.95 12.45 -36.95
CA GLU A 53 -16.46 12.87 -35.66
C GLU A 53 -17.47 11.85 -35.15
N ALA A 54 -16.96 10.73 -34.63
CA ALA A 54 -17.67 10.01 -33.60
C ALA A 54 -17.40 10.77 -32.29
N SER A 55 -18.47 11.19 -31.62
CA SER A 55 -18.41 11.67 -30.25
C SER A 55 -17.83 10.57 -29.37
N SER A 56 -16.51 10.57 -29.23
CA SER A 56 -15.81 9.82 -28.20
C SER A 56 -16.28 10.38 -26.87
N ALA A 57 -17.32 9.74 -26.31
CA ALA A 57 -17.52 9.76 -24.87
C ALA A 57 -16.13 9.55 -24.24
N TYR A 58 -15.79 10.33 -23.23
CA TYR A 58 -14.59 10.16 -22.43
C TYR A 58 -14.63 8.79 -21.71
N GLN A 59 -14.56 7.70 -22.45
CA GLN A 59 -14.03 6.43 -22.01
C GLN A 59 -12.57 6.47 -22.44
N GLY A 60 -11.77 7.26 -21.72
CA GLY A 60 -10.38 6.83 -21.58
C GLY A 60 -10.49 5.42 -21.04
N SER A 61 -10.18 4.41 -21.86
CA SER A 61 -9.88 3.08 -21.34
C SER A 61 -8.87 3.34 -20.25
N GLN A 62 -9.29 3.25 -18.99
CA GLN A 62 -8.33 3.31 -17.92
C GLN A 62 -7.47 2.11 -18.18
N ASP A 63 -6.22 2.33 -18.59
CA ASP A 63 -5.32 1.22 -18.86
C ASP A 63 -5.29 0.38 -17.57
N THR A 64 -5.81 -0.84 -17.66
CA THR A 64 -5.98 -1.76 -16.55
C THR A 64 -4.82 -2.76 -16.51
N TYR A 65 -4.70 -3.49 -15.41
CA TYR A 65 -3.76 -4.59 -15.23
C TYR A 65 -4.52 -5.90 -15.28
N ASN A 66 -4.18 -6.77 -16.23
CA ASN A 66 -4.78 -8.10 -16.29
C ASN A 66 -4.29 -8.98 -15.12
N GLU A 67 -4.96 -10.12 -14.95
CA GLU A 67 -4.74 -11.01 -13.82
C GLU A 67 -3.30 -11.54 -13.74
N GLN A 68 -2.74 -12.03 -14.85
CA GLN A 68 -1.38 -12.57 -14.90
C GLN A 68 -0.33 -11.51 -14.54
N GLU A 69 -0.53 -10.26 -14.97
CA GLU A 69 0.36 -9.17 -14.62
C GLU A 69 0.30 -8.86 -13.11
N ILE A 70 -0.90 -8.81 -12.52
CA ILE A 70 -1.04 -8.63 -11.07
C ILE A 70 -0.44 -9.80 -10.30
N LEU A 71 -0.69 -11.04 -10.71
CA LEU A 71 -0.11 -12.23 -10.08
C LEU A 71 1.43 -12.14 -10.04
N THR A 72 2.04 -11.82 -11.18
CA THR A 72 3.50 -11.67 -11.28
C THR A 72 4.03 -10.58 -10.35
N ARG A 73 3.34 -9.43 -10.27
CA ARG A 73 3.73 -8.31 -9.39
C ARG A 73 3.58 -8.67 -7.91
N VAL A 74 2.49 -9.33 -7.55
CA VAL A 74 2.21 -9.79 -6.19
C VAL A 74 3.24 -10.83 -5.76
N GLU A 75 3.53 -11.84 -6.59
CA GLU A 75 4.55 -12.85 -6.33
C GLU A 75 5.95 -12.24 -6.18
N SER A 76 6.33 -11.33 -7.09
CA SER A 76 7.60 -10.61 -7.01
C SER A 76 7.71 -9.79 -5.72
N PHE A 77 6.62 -9.14 -5.31
CA PHE A 77 6.60 -8.29 -4.12
C PHE A 77 6.70 -9.10 -2.82
N PHE A 78 5.95 -10.20 -2.71
CA PHE A 78 5.94 -11.01 -1.49
C PHE A 78 7.11 -12.00 -1.42
N GLY A 79 7.61 -12.49 -2.55
CA GLY A 79 8.71 -13.46 -2.63
C GLY A 79 8.27 -14.92 -2.46
N GLN A 80 9.24 -15.79 -2.14
CA GLN A 80 8.99 -17.22 -1.90
C GLN A 80 8.04 -17.41 -0.69
N GLY A 81 6.98 -18.21 -0.85
CA GLY A 81 5.91 -18.38 0.15
C GLY A 81 4.52 -17.87 -0.30
N ALA A 82 4.42 -17.39 -1.54
CA ALA A 82 3.22 -16.84 -2.15
C ALA A 82 2.26 -17.86 -2.79
N GLU A 83 2.43 -19.17 -2.55
CA GLU A 83 1.71 -20.23 -3.29
C GLU A 83 0.18 -20.08 -3.26
N ASN A 84 -0.36 -19.47 -2.19
CA ASN A 84 -1.79 -19.25 -2.02
C ASN A 84 -2.29 -17.86 -2.45
N LEU A 85 -1.41 -16.96 -2.92
CA LEU A 85 -1.80 -15.63 -3.40
C LEU A 85 -2.64 -15.69 -4.67
N ALA A 86 -2.40 -16.69 -5.51
CA ALA A 86 -3.15 -16.85 -6.76
C ALA A 86 -4.65 -16.98 -6.53
N LEU A 87 -5.08 -17.78 -5.54
CA LEU A 87 -6.50 -17.96 -5.23
C LEU A 87 -7.15 -16.69 -4.69
N ALA A 88 -6.41 -15.90 -3.90
CA ALA A 88 -6.91 -14.62 -3.40
C ALA A 88 -7.06 -13.62 -4.55
N VAL A 89 -6.06 -13.49 -5.43
CA VAL A 89 -6.09 -12.59 -6.58
C VAL A 89 -7.20 -13.01 -7.56
N GLN A 90 -7.31 -14.29 -7.91
CA GLN A 90 -8.39 -14.81 -8.76
C GLN A 90 -9.78 -14.45 -8.22
N ARG A 91 -9.97 -14.59 -6.91
CA ARG A 91 -11.21 -14.17 -6.27
C ARG A 91 -11.45 -12.67 -6.40
N ILE A 92 -10.44 -11.82 -6.14
CA ILE A 92 -10.60 -10.36 -6.30
C ILE A 92 -10.93 -10.01 -7.75
N PHE A 93 -10.27 -10.64 -8.73
CA PHE A 93 -10.53 -10.43 -10.15
C PHE A 93 -11.94 -10.83 -10.56
N ARG A 94 -12.46 -11.93 -10.02
CA ARG A 94 -13.86 -12.30 -10.21
C ARG A 94 -14.81 -11.27 -9.58
N ASP A 95 -14.45 -10.73 -8.43
CA ASP A 95 -15.32 -9.83 -7.65
C ASP A 95 -15.26 -8.37 -8.17
N GLN A 96 -14.15 -7.92 -8.75
CA GLN A 96 -13.90 -6.51 -9.12
C GLN A 96 -13.42 -6.28 -10.56
N GLY A 97 -13.08 -7.33 -11.30
CA GLY A 97 -12.46 -7.24 -12.63
C GLY A 97 -10.99 -6.83 -12.58
N GLU A 98 -10.55 -6.06 -13.57
CA GLU A 98 -9.16 -5.60 -13.67
C GLU A 98 -8.93 -4.27 -12.93
N PRO A 99 -7.90 -4.16 -12.08
CA PRO A 99 -7.54 -2.89 -11.44
C PRO A 99 -6.85 -1.95 -12.42
N ASN A 100 -6.93 -0.64 -12.16
CA ASN A 100 -6.22 0.39 -12.91
C ASN A 100 -5.05 1.03 -12.13
N GLY A 101 -4.78 0.50 -10.93
CA GLY A 101 -3.63 0.86 -10.11
C GLY A 101 -3.32 -0.21 -9.06
N TYR A 102 -2.11 -0.16 -8.52
CA TYR A 102 -1.76 -0.95 -7.34
C TYR A 102 -0.76 -0.20 -6.45
N ILE A 103 -0.70 -0.57 -5.17
CA ILE A 103 0.26 -0.03 -4.20
C ILE A 103 1.04 -1.19 -3.60
N ALA A 104 2.37 -1.12 -3.68
CA ALA A 104 3.26 -2.04 -2.99
C ALA A 104 3.88 -1.32 -1.79
N GLY A 105 3.80 -1.89 -0.58
CA GLY A 105 4.29 -1.22 0.61
C GLY A 105 4.27 -2.03 1.90
N GLU A 106 4.54 -1.35 3.00
CA GLU A 106 4.63 -1.95 4.33
C GLU A 106 3.69 -1.24 5.29
N GLU A 107 3.14 -2.00 6.23
CA GLU A 107 2.30 -1.50 7.31
C GLU A 107 2.95 -1.83 8.64
N PHE A 108 3.09 -0.78 9.45
CA PHE A 108 3.38 -0.84 10.86
C PHE A 108 2.07 -0.77 11.65
N GLY A 109 1.84 -1.73 12.54
CA GLY A 109 0.70 -1.73 13.44
C GLY A 109 1.13 -1.87 14.88
N ALA A 110 0.43 -1.17 15.77
CA ALA A 110 0.48 -1.45 17.20
C ALA A 110 -0.98 -1.54 17.71
N ALA A 111 -1.33 -2.66 18.33
CA ALA A 111 -2.68 -2.89 18.86
C ALA A 111 -2.65 -3.47 20.28
N PHE A 112 -3.61 -3.07 21.11
CA PHE A 112 -3.99 -3.71 22.37
C PHE A 112 -5.53 -3.77 22.39
N GLY A 113 -6.11 -4.70 21.62
CA GLY A 113 -7.54 -4.72 21.31
C GLY A 113 -7.91 -3.76 20.19
N VAL A 114 -7.86 -2.45 20.44
CA VAL A 114 -8.00 -1.40 19.42
C VAL A 114 -6.66 -0.69 19.29
N GLY A 115 -6.21 -0.49 18.06
CA GLY A 115 -4.93 0.08 17.73
C GLY A 115 -4.98 1.02 16.55
N LEU A 116 -3.80 1.47 16.16
CA LEU A 116 -3.58 2.23 14.94
C LEU A 116 -2.65 1.44 14.04
N ARG A 117 -2.87 1.61 12.73
CA ARG A 117 -1.94 1.19 11.69
C ARG A 117 -1.46 2.41 10.93
N TYR A 118 -0.21 2.35 10.50
CA TYR A 118 0.42 3.30 9.61
C TYR A 118 1.14 2.51 8.53
N GLY A 119 0.99 2.91 7.28
CA GLY A 119 1.70 2.29 6.20
C GLY A 119 2.24 3.31 5.22
N ARG A 120 3.19 2.82 4.44
CA ARG A 120 3.86 3.57 3.39
C ARG A 120 4.09 2.65 2.21
N GLY A 121 3.99 3.19 1.01
CA GLY A 121 4.15 2.42 -0.21
C GLY A 121 4.23 3.31 -1.42
N VAL A 122 4.13 2.67 -2.57
CA VAL A 122 4.27 3.31 -3.87
C VAL A 122 3.08 2.93 -4.74
N LEU A 123 2.29 3.93 -5.13
CA LEU A 123 1.23 3.80 -6.12
C LEU A 123 1.84 3.75 -7.52
N SER A 124 1.40 2.74 -8.27
CA SER A 124 1.70 2.56 -9.69
C SER A 124 0.40 2.49 -10.47
N THR A 125 0.30 3.33 -11.50
CA THR A 125 -0.73 3.28 -12.54
C THR A 125 -0.04 3.10 -13.88
N ARG A 126 -0.81 2.83 -14.93
CA ARG A 126 -0.26 2.71 -16.29
C ARG A 126 0.30 4.03 -16.82
N ARG A 127 -0.23 5.15 -16.32
CA ARG A 127 0.18 6.51 -16.72
C ARG A 127 1.34 7.03 -15.89
N ILE A 128 1.41 6.67 -14.61
CA ILE A 128 2.43 7.14 -13.68
C ILE A 128 3.02 5.95 -12.95
N GLN A 129 4.33 5.82 -13.05
CA GLN A 129 5.08 4.92 -12.19
C GLN A 129 5.59 5.70 -10.98
N ASN A 130 5.42 5.10 -9.81
CA ASN A 130 6.14 5.45 -8.59
C ASN A 130 5.71 6.72 -7.83
N ARG A 131 4.41 6.89 -7.53
CA ARG A 131 3.95 7.95 -6.62
C ARG A 131 4.01 7.47 -5.16
N PRO A 132 4.76 8.14 -4.25
CA PRO A 132 4.74 7.80 -2.83
C PRO A 132 3.34 7.98 -2.23
N VAL A 133 2.94 7.04 -1.38
CA VAL A 133 1.65 7.04 -0.70
C VAL A 133 1.84 6.60 0.74
N PHE A 134 1.14 7.28 1.65
CA PHE A 134 1.05 6.90 3.05
C PHE A 134 -0.40 6.60 3.37
N TRP A 135 -0.63 5.80 4.40
CA TRP A 135 -1.97 5.60 4.92
C TRP A 135 -1.98 5.31 6.39
N GLN A 136 -3.13 5.56 7.00
CA GLN A 136 -3.36 5.30 8.41
C GLN A 136 -4.79 4.89 8.66
N GLY A 137 -5.02 4.19 9.77
CA GLY A 137 -6.37 3.85 10.16
C GLY A 137 -6.45 3.05 11.46
N PRO A 138 -7.68 2.90 11.98
CA PRO A 138 -7.98 1.99 13.07
C PRO A 138 -7.57 0.55 12.71
N SER A 139 -7.00 -0.15 13.68
CA SER A 139 -6.71 -1.58 13.59
C SER A 139 -7.33 -2.32 14.77
N ILE A 140 -7.75 -3.56 14.53
CA ILE A 140 -8.18 -4.48 15.59
C ILE A 140 -7.23 -5.67 15.57
N GLY A 141 -6.53 -5.88 16.69
CA GLY A 141 -5.57 -6.96 16.86
C GLY A 141 -5.52 -7.41 18.32
N LEU A 142 -5.36 -8.71 18.52
CA LEU A 142 -5.19 -9.28 19.87
C LEU A 142 -3.75 -9.32 20.36
N ASP A 143 -2.79 -9.11 19.47
CA ASP A 143 -1.40 -9.25 19.81
C ASP A 143 -0.87 -7.96 20.42
N LEU A 144 -0.36 -8.06 21.64
CA LEU A 144 0.34 -6.98 22.32
C LEU A 144 1.71 -6.82 21.67
N GLY A 145 1.85 -5.86 20.77
CA GLY A 145 3.13 -5.64 20.13
C GLY A 145 3.10 -4.76 18.91
N VAL A 146 4.32 -4.45 18.47
CA VAL A 146 4.62 -3.79 17.21
C VAL A 146 4.76 -4.86 16.13
N ASN A 147 4.04 -4.72 15.03
CA ASN A 147 4.12 -5.59 13.87
C ASN A 147 4.48 -4.78 12.62
N VAL A 148 5.30 -5.34 11.74
CA VAL A 148 5.55 -4.83 10.40
C VAL A 148 5.23 -5.92 9.39
N ALA A 149 4.35 -5.62 8.45
CA ALA A 149 3.92 -6.56 7.42
C ALA A 149 3.96 -5.92 6.04
N LYS A 150 4.31 -6.72 5.02
CA LYS A 150 4.11 -6.36 3.62
C LYS A 150 2.61 -6.31 3.31
N VAL A 151 2.20 -5.31 2.53
CA VAL A 151 0.84 -5.20 1.98
C VAL A 151 0.91 -4.87 0.49
N PHE A 152 0.06 -5.53 -0.28
CA PHE A 152 -0.15 -5.21 -1.70
C PHE A 152 -1.60 -4.79 -1.87
N ILE A 153 -1.85 -3.60 -2.40
CA ILE A 153 -3.18 -3.02 -2.48
C ILE A 153 -3.57 -2.90 -3.95
N LEU A 154 -4.67 -3.53 -4.35
CA LEU A 154 -5.25 -3.31 -5.67
C LEU A 154 -6.20 -2.11 -5.62
N VAL A 155 -6.11 -1.27 -6.65
CA VAL A 155 -6.91 -0.05 -6.78
C VAL A 155 -7.73 -0.12 -8.06
N TYR A 156 -9.04 0.04 -7.92
CA TYR A 156 -10.01 -0.08 -9.00
C TYR A 156 -10.71 1.24 -9.26
N ARG A 157 -10.94 1.55 -10.54
CA ARG A 157 -11.69 2.74 -10.98
C ARG A 157 -11.16 4.01 -10.34
N LEU A 158 -9.83 4.15 -10.22
CA LEU A 158 -9.18 5.36 -9.72
C LEU A 158 -9.24 6.46 -10.79
N PRO A 159 -9.97 7.56 -10.61
CA PRO A 159 -10.13 8.58 -11.65
C PRO A 159 -8.83 9.34 -11.93
N SER A 160 -8.15 9.73 -10.84
CA SER A 160 -6.82 10.33 -10.83
C SER A 160 -6.09 9.92 -9.56
N GLU A 161 -4.77 10.06 -9.56
CA GLU A 161 -3.93 9.74 -8.41
C GLU A 161 -4.27 10.60 -7.18
N GLU A 162 -4.69 11.86 -7.37
CA GLU A 162 -5.15 12.75 -6.29
C GLU A 162 -6.42 12.24 -5.63
N TYR A 163 -7.27 11.52 -6.39
CA TYR A 163 -8.47 10.92 -5.83
C TYR A 163 -8.13 9.89 -4.75
N LEU A 164 -6.94 9.28 -4.78
CA LEU A 164 -6.51 8.34 -3.76
C LEU A 164 -6.37 9.01 -2.39
N PHE A 165 -5.97 10.28 -2.30
CA PHE A 165 -5.64 10.90 -1.00
C PHE A 165 -6.87 11.36 -0.24
N ARG A 166 -7.57 10.38 0.31
CA ARG A 166 -8.77 10.54 1.13
C ARG A 166 -8.99 9.31 1.99
N ARG A 167 -10.04 9.39 2.80
CA ARG A 167 -10.56 8.27 3.58
C ARG A 167 -11.41 7.33 2.72
N PHE A 168 -11.06 6.05 2.76
CA PHE A 168 -11.83 4.94 2.22
C PHE A 168 -12.43 4.14 3.37
N PRO A 169 -13.76 4.24 3.63
CA PRO A 169 -14.43 3.39 4.59
C PRO A 169 -14.45 1.93 4.13
N GLY A 170 -14.42 1.01 5.09
CA GLY A 170 -14.49 -0.43 4.88
C GLY A 170 -15.88 -0.84 4.41
N VAL A 171 -15.92 -1.78 3.47
CA VAL A 171 -17.14 -2.42 3.01
C VAL A 171 -17.52 -3.51 4.01
N GLU A 172 -18.74 -3.44 4.53
CA GLU A 172 -19.25 -4.41 5.50
C GLU A 172 -19.21 -5.84 4.94
N GLY A 173 -18.77 -6.81 5.75
CA GLY A 173 -18.72 -8.22 5.36
C GLY A 173 -17.69 -8.57 4.27
N SER A 174 -16.86 -7.63 3.83
CA SER A 174 -15.88 -7.85 2.75
C SER A 174 -14.60 -8.58 3.18
N LEU A 175 -14.40 -8.77 4.48
CA LEU A 175 -13.22 -9.46 5.00
C LEU A 175 -13.32 -10.97 4.71
N TYR A 176 -12.29 -11.52 4.07
CA TYR A 176 -12.17 -12.96 3.90
C TYR A 176 -10.71 -13.41 3.91
N PHE A 177 -10.51 -14.71 4.12
CA PHE A 177 -9.20 -15.35 4.10
C PHE A 177 -9.19 -16.53 3.13
N VAL A 178 -8.12 -16.68 2.35
CA VAL A 178 -7.91 -17.81 1.44
C VAL A 178 -6.44 -18.23 1.54
N GLY A 179 -6.17 -19.47 1.97
CA GLY A 179 -4.82 -20.02 2.03
C GLY A 179 -3.80 -19.19 2.82
N GLY A 180 -4.21 -18.55 3.91
CA GLY A 180 -3.33 -17.68 4.71
C GLY A 180 -3.15 -16.27 4.12
N VAL A 181 -3.96 -15.89 3.14
CA VAL A 181 -4.03 -14.52 2.60
C VAL A 181 -5.31 -13.85 3.10
N GLY A 182 -5.18 -12.68 3.73
CA GLY A 182 -6.32 -11.85 4.14
C GLY A 182 -6.59 -10.73 3.15
N VAL A 183 -7.86 -10.54 2.82
CA VAL A 183 -8.34 -9.45 1.95
C VAL A 183 -9.55 -8.78 2.58
N ASN A 184 -9.62 -7.46 2.48
CA ASN A 184 -10.79 -6.65 2.84
C ASN A 184 -11.03 -5.58 1.77
N TYR A 185 -12.26 -5.14 1.55
CA TYR A 185 -12.55 -4.06 0.61
C TYR A 185 -12.84 -2.75 1.34
N LEU A 186 -12.37 -1.65 0.77
CA LEU A 186 -12.72 -0.29 1.16
C LEU A 186 -13.18 0.47 -0.08
N GLN A 187 -14.12 1.40 0.09
CA GLN A 187 -14.75 2.07 -1.05
C GLN A 187 -15.09 3.52 -0.77
N SER A 188 -14.78 4.40 -1.73
CA SER A 188 -15.23 5.80 -1.74
C SER A 188 -15.72 6.12 -3.15
N GLY A 189 -17.00 6.46 -3.29
CA GLY A 189 -17.64 6.57 -4.60
C GLY A 189 -17.51 5.24 -5.36
N ASP A 190 -17.05 5.29 -6.60
CA ASP A 190 -16.85 4.09 -7.42
C ASP A 190 -15.49 3.43 -7.20
N THR A 191 -14.53 4.13 -6.59
CA THR A 191 -13.17 3.62 -6.38
C THR A 191 -13.15 2.60 -5.25
N VAL A 192 -12.63 1.40 -5.55
CA VAL A 192 -12.46 0.30 -4.59
C VAL A 192 -10.99 0.04 -4.34
N ILE A 193 -10.66 -0.21 -3.08
CA ILE A 193 -9.34 -0.52 -2.59
C ILE A 193 -9.40 -1.93 -1.97
N ALA A 194 -8.50 -2.81 -2.40
CA ALA A 194 -8.40 -4.18 -1.90
C ALA A 194 -7.00 -4.47 -1.38
N PRO A 195 -6.72 -4.22 -0.09
CA PRO A 195 -5.47 -4.61 0.54
C PRO A 195 -5.38 -6.14 0.69
N ILE A 196 -4.23 -6.69 0.30
CA ILE A 196 -3.86 -8.10 0.36
C ILE A 196 -2.70 -8.25 1.35
N ARG A 197 -2.87 -9.13 2.35
CA ARG A 197 -1.88 -9.36 3.42
C ARG A 197 -1.60 -10.85 3.59
N LEU A 198 -0.33 -11.20 3.82
CA LEU A 198 0.08 -12.59 4.11
C LEU A 198 0.14 -12.84 5.61
N GLY A 199 -0.55 -13.86 6.09
CA GLY A 199 -0.45 -14.32 7.48
C GLY A 199 -1.62 -15.19 7.93
N VAL A 200 -1.35 -16.06 8.91
CA VAL A 200 -2.35 -16.92 9.53
C VAL A 200 -3.21 -16.13 10.54
N GLY A 201 -4.32 -15.60 10.04
CA GLY A 201 -5.46 -15.16 10.84
C GLY A 201 -5.48 -13.68 11.26
N TRP A 202 -6.58 -13.32 11.92
CA TRP A 202 -6.92 -12.07 12.62
C TRP A 202 -5.81 -11.41 13.47
N ARG A 203 -4.71 -12.12 13.72
CA ARG A 203 -3.50 -11.66 14.42
C ARG A 203 -2.80 -10.49 13.74
N GLN A 204 -2.91 -10.38 12.42
CA GLN A 204 -2.22 -9.32 11.66
C GLN A 204 -2.89 -7.94 11.70
N GLY A 205 -3.86 -7.73 12.57
CA GLY A 205 -4.52 -6.43 12.66
C GLY A 205 -5.38 -6.19 11.42
N VAL A 206 -6.67 -6.51 11.49
CA VAL A 206 -7.59 -6.17 10.38
C VAL A 206 -7.86 -4.66 10.43
N SER A 207 -7.87 -4.00 9.27
CA SER A 207 -8.37 -2.62 9.17
C SER A 207 -9.86 -2.64 9.45
N ALA A 208 -10.27 -2.08 10.59
CA ALA A 208 -11.67 -2.00 10.97
C ALA A 208 -12.15 -0.57 10.79
N GLY A 209 -13.03 -0.33 9.82
CA GLY A 209 -13.66 0.98 9.66
C GLY A 209 -13.13 1.77 8.46
N TYR A 210 -11.86 2.18 8.41
CA TYR A 210 -11.34 2.94 7.26
C TYR A 210 -9.83 2.86 7.07
N MET A 211 -9.36 3.27 5.88
CA MET A 211 -7.98 3.66 5.61
C MET A 211 -7.98 5.07 5.03
N ASP A 212 -7.22 5.97 5.65
CA ASP A 212 -7.03 7.34 5.21
C ASP A 212 -5.69 7.45 4.50
N PHE A 213 -5.71 7.74 3.21
CA PHE A 213 -4.52 7.82 2.36
C PHE A 213 -4.06 9.27 2.22
N THR A 214 -2.75 9.51 2.28
CA THR A 214 -2.15 10.83 2.21
C THR A 214 -0.90 10.86 1.32
N GLU A 215 -0.62 12.03 0.75
CA GLU A 215 0.58 12.25 -0.08
C GLU A 215 1.86 12.37 0.77
N ARG A 216 1.72 12.84 2.01
CA ARG A 216 2.81 12.95 2.97
C ARG A 216 2.49 12.14 4.21
N ALA A 217 3.53 11.60 4.85
CA ALA A 217 3.39 10.92 6.13
C ALA A 217 2.68 11.85 7.13
N HIS A 218 1.60 11.36 7.73
CA HIS A 218 0.83 12.10 8.71
C HIS A 218 0.63 11.22 9.94
N TYR A 219 1.01 11.71 11.12
CA TYR A 219 0.97 10.94 12.36
C TYR A 219 -0.39 10.99 13.06
N ASN A 220 -1.30 11.87 12.64
CA ASN A 220 -2.66 11.95 13.18
C ASN A 220 -3.67 11.31 12.20
N PRO A 221 -4.39 10.25 12.58
CA PRO A 221 -5.29 9.51 11.68
C PRO A 221 -6.73 10.05 11.61
N PHE A 222 -7.03 11.18 12.25
CA PHE A 222 -8.36 11.78 12.32
C PHE A 222 -8.52 13.00 11.42
#